data_AF-A0A959ALW5-F1
#
_entry.id   AF-A0A959ALW5-F1
#
_cell.length_a   1.000
_cell.length_b   1.000
_cell.length_c   1.000
_cell.angle_alpha   90.00
_cell.angle_beta   90.00
_cell.angle_gamma   90.00
#
_symmetry.space_group_name_H-M   'P 1'
#
loop_
_entity.id
_entity.type
_entity.pdbx_description
1 polymer ?
#
loop_
_entity_poly.entity_id
_entity_poly.type
_entity_poly.pdbx_seq_one_letter_code
_entity_poly.pdbx_strand_id
1 'polypeptide(L)'
;MKPSQLAALLLLAALTACHKDDQTQPGPGNPTPQQTTKKLVGFTYQGVDINPLVIKYDAKGRVIHQSDGEDITDVSYTNNEVHIVSKRTSVNSVVYNFTGKLNAQGFVTEGSAVSAFNGIPRNVVYTFEYDAAGYLKRVISNYSAGESIYDYRYTYKNGDMANFEVYVNGVYDYGGAWEYDQNTEDRSGLSWQHLNIGNFFTGKPNKHLATKYTGFRDGKVSWFVNYVYTFDADGYPISAALAFDSGNAYTVFHKYQ
;
A
#
# COMPACT_ATOMS: atom_id res chain seq x y z
N MET A 1 -30.82 -64.87 33.13
CA MET A 1 -29.96 -63.67 33.06
C MET A 1 -28.54 -64.11 33.40
N LYS A 2 -27.61 -64.03 32.45
CA LYS A 2 -26.20 -64.40 32.60
C LYS A 2 -25.35 -63.14 32.78
N PRO A 3 -24.34 -63.12 33.67
CA PRO A 3 -23.38 -62.03 33.80
C PRO A 3 -22.06 -62.33 33.06
N SER A 4 -21.41 -61.28 32.56
CA SER A 4 -19.98 -61.20 32.20
C SER A 4 -19.60 -59.70 32.30
N GLN A 5 -18.88 -59.21 33.31
CA GLN A 5 -17.41 -59.28 33.52
C GLN A 5 -16.65 -59.12 32.19
N LEU A 6 -15.67 -58.24 31.96
CA LEU A 6 -14.75 -57.37 32.71
C LEU A 6 -14.26 -56.36 31.61
N ALA A 7 -13.79 -55.13 31.83
CA ALA A 7 -12.60 -54.80 32.59
C ALA A 7 -12.52 -53.26 32.75
N ALA A 8 -12.15 -52.84 33.96
CA ALA A 8 -11.58 -51.54 34.22
C ALA A 8 -10.09 -51.59 33.88
N LEU A 9 -9.55 -50.48 33.34
CA LEU A 9 -8.15 -50.15 33.53
C LEU A 9 -8.02 -48.63 33.68
N LEU A 10 -7.95 -48.20 34.95
CA LEU A 10 -7.31 -46.98 35.35
C LEU A 10 -5.80 -47.16 35.17
N LEU A 11 -5.13 -46.24 34.49
CA LEU A 11 -3.73 -45.94 34.82
C LEU A 11 -3.52 -44.42 34.72
N LEU A 12 -3.34 -43.83 35.89
CA LEU A 12 -2.78 -42.50 36.09
C LEU A 12 -1.25 -42.63 35.96
N ALA A 13 -0.62 -41.78 35.16
CA ALA A 13 0.80 -41.46 35.32
C ALA A 13 1.03 -40.01 34.85
N ALA A 14 1.08 -39.10 35.83
CA ALA A 14 1.69 -37.81 35.65
C ALA A 14 3.21 -37.99 35.70
N LEU A 15 3.93 -37.57 34.66
CA LEU A 15 5.31 -37.09 34.81
C LEU A 15 5.53 -35.89 33.87
N THR A 16 5.95 -34.82 34.53
CA THR A 16 6.50 -33.57 34.04
C THR A 16 7.67 -33.77 33.09
N ALA A 17 7.65 -33.08 31.95
CA ALA A 17 8.84 -32.58 31.30
C ALA A 17 8.51 -31.21 30.69
N CYS A 18 9.02 -30.16 31.33
CA CYS A 18 9.23 -28.87 30.69
C CYS A 18 10.09 -29.09 29.45
N HIS A 19 9.50 -29.04 28.27
CA HIS A 19 10.19 -28.43 27.15
C HIS A 19 9.80 -26.96 27.14
N LYS A 20 10.70 -26.13 27.66
CA LYS A 20 10.92 -24.81 27.05
C LYS A 20 11.31 -25.11 25.62
N ASP A 21 10.32 -25.20 24.75
CA ASP A 21 10.57 -24.87 23.37
C ASP A 21 10.87 -23.38 23.41
N ASP A 22 12.16 -23.08 23.34
CA ASP A 22 12.61 -21.81 22.80
C ASP A 22 11.93 -21.70 21.44
N GLN A 23 10.77 -21.06 21.44
CA GLN A 23 10.28 -20.36 20.26
C GLN A 23 11.36 -19.35 19.95
N THR A 24 12.35 -19.77 19.17
CA THR A 24 12.99 -18.88 18.22
C THR A 24 11.84 -18.18 17.53
N GLN A 25 11.59 -16.93 17.93
CA GLN A 25 10.68 -16.05 17.23
C GLN A 25 11.00 -16.22 15.75
N PRO A 26 10.01 -16.49 14.88
CA PRO A 26 10.22 -16.28 13.47
C PRO A 26 10.74 -14.86 13.36
N GLY A 27 11.94 -14.71 12.80
CA GLY A 27 12.44 -13.38 12.46
C GLY A 27 11.37 -12.62 11.68
N PRO A 28 11.33 -11.28 11.78
CA PRO A 28 10.30 -10.44 11.17
C PRO A 28 10.03 -10.90 9.73
N GLY A 29 8.84 -11.41 9.52
CA GLY A 29 8.39 -11.91 8.23
C GLY A 29 8.33 -10.74 7.26
N ASN A 30 9.13 -10.79 6.21
CA ASN A 30 8.94 -9.89 5.08
C ASN A 30 7.48 -10.00 4.61
N PRO A 31 6.87 -8.91 4.08
CA PRO A 31 5.51 -9.00 3.57
C PRO A 31 5.52 -10.08 2.51
N THR A 32 4.73 -11.13 2.71
CA THR A 32 4.57 -12.15 1.67
C THR A 32 3.59 -11.55 0.67
N PRO A 33 4.01 -11.22 -0.56
CA PRO A 33 3.10 -10.66 -1.54
C PRO A 33 1.93 -11.61 -1.73
N GLN A 34 0.72 -11.08 -1.86
CA GLN A 34 -0.42 -11.87 -2.36
C GLN A 34 0.02 -12.48 -3.69
N GLN A 35 -0.09 -13.80 -3.81
CA GLN A 35 0.56 -14.57 -4.87
C GLN A 35 -0.10 -14.30 -6.23
N THR A 36 0.29 -13.20 -6.89
CA THR A 36 -0.03 -12.95 -8.29
C THR A 36 0.97 -13.70 -9.17
N THR A 37 0.47 -14.35 -10.21
CA THR A 37 1.33 -15.01 -11.22
C THR A 37 2.06 -14.02 -12.11
N LYS A 38 1.57 -12.78 -12.21
CA LYS A 38 2.21 -11.67 -12.92
C LYS A 38 2.38 -10.47 -12.01
N LYS A 39 3.41 -9.67 -12.25
CA LYS A 39 3.67 -8.38 -11.57
C LYS A 39 3.44 -7.24 -12.54
N LEU A 40 2.76 -6.19 -12.08
CA LEU A 40 2.64 -4.97 -12.85
C LEU A 40 4.01 -4.28 -12.96
N VAL A 41 4.53 -4.12 -14.17
CA VAL A 41 5.85 -3.50 -14.40
C VAL A 41 5.78 -2.08 -14.96
N GLY A 42 4.57 -1.55 -15.19
CA GLY A 42 4.42 -0.18 -15.62
C GLY A 42 3.08 0.18 -16.24
N PHE A 43 3.00 1.46 -16.64
CA PHE A 43 1.85 2.06 -17.29
C PHE A 43 2.24 2.83 -18.53
N THR A 44 1.32 2.92 -19.49
CA THR A 44 1.36 3.91 -20.57
C THR A 44 0.00 4.56 -20.72
N TYR A 45 -0.03 5.77 -21.28
CA TYR A 45 -1.23 6.60 -21.35
C TYR A 45 -1.59 6.90 -22.81
N GLN A 46 -2.88 6.99 -23.11
CA GLN A 46 -3.40 7.46 -24.40
C GLN A 46 -4.47 8.51 -24.18
N GLY A 47 -4.40 9.60 -24.95
CA GLY A 47 -5.31 10.74 -24.83
C GLY A 47 -4.81 11.82 -23.87
N VAL A 48 -3.62 11.64 -23.29
CA VAL A 48 -2.96 12.60 -22.40
C VAL A 48 -1.45 12.47 -22.53
N ASP A 49 -0.73 13.59 -22.39
CA ASP A 49 0.73 13.63 -22.37
C ASP A 49 1.23 13.40 -20.92
N ILE A 50 1.22 12.13 -20.51
CA ILE A 50 1.75 11.68 -19.22
C ILE A 50 2.87 10.69 -19.50
N ASN A 51 4.00 10.89 -18.82
CA ASN A 51 5.14 10.01 -18.95
C ASN A 51 4.82 8.58 -18.48
N PRO A 52 5.25 7.54 -19.21
CA PRO A 52 5.08 6.16 -18.78
C PRO A 52 5.69 5.89 -17.40
N LEU A 53 5.02 5.07 -16.61
CA LEU A 53 5.57 4.55 -15.36
C LEU A 53 6.30 3.23 -15.64
N VAL A 54 7.44 3.03 -15.00
CA VAL A 54 8.18 1.76 -14.97
C VAL A 54 8.40 1.35 -13.52
N ILE A 55 8.19 0.07 -13.22
CA ILE A 55 8.37 -0.52 -11.89
C ILE A 55 9.29 -1.73 -12.01
N LYS A 56 10.27 -1.85 -11.10
CA LYS A 56 11.13 -3.04 -10.98
C LYS A 56 11.07 -3.61 -9.59
N TYR A 57 11.19 -4.94 -9.53
CA TYR A 57 11.09 -5.72 -8.30
C TYR A 57 12.38 -6.49 -8.03
N ASP A 58 12.66 -6.74 -6.76
CA ASP A 58 13.66 -7.74 -6.37
C ASP A 58 13.12 -9.18 -6.52
N ALA A 59 13.97 -10.16 -6.24
CA ALA A 59 13.62 -11.58 -6.26
C ALA A 59 12.51 -11.96 -5.25
N LYS A 60 12.28 -11.14 -4.22
CA LYS A 60 11.21 -11.33 -3.23
C LYS A 60 9.89 -10.66 -3.66
N GLY A 61 9.87 -9.97 -4.80
CA GLY A 61 8.70 -9.25 -5.29
C GLY A 61 8.46 -7.91 -4.61
N ARG A 62 9.47 -7.32 -3.98
CA ARG A 62 9.38 -5.96 -3.41
C ARG A 62 9.83 -4.95 -4.46
N VAL A 63 9.19 -3.79 -4.54
CA VAL A 63 9.65 -2.71 -5.42
C VAL A 63 11.02 -2.24 -4.97
N ILE A 64 11.92 -2.14 -5.94
CA ILE A 64 13.28 -1.58 -5.78
C ILE A 64 13.52 -0.35 -6.64
N HIS A 65 12.66 -0.11 -7.62
CA HIS A 65 12.79 1.01 -8.53
C HIS A 65 11.44 1.38 -9.12
N GLN A 66 11.19 2.67 -9.22
CA GLN A 66 10.10 3.24 -9.97
C GLN A 66 10.62 4.46 -10.73
N SER A 67 10.19 4.65 -11.98
CA SER A 67 10.52 5.85 -12.73
C SER A 67 9.37 6.27 -13.60
N ASP A 68 9.15 7.58 -13.69
CA ASP A 68 8.44 8.22 -14.78
C ASP A 68 9.38 9.22 -15.49
N GLY A 69 8.85 10.12 -16.30
CA GLY A 69 9.67 11.11 -17.00
C GLY A 69 10.14 12.27 -16.12
N GLU A 70 9.53 12.47 -14.95
CA GLU A 70 9.92 13.51 -14.01
C GLU A 70 10.86 12.98 -12.92
N ASP A 71 10.54 11.84 -12.31
CA ASP A 71 11.24 11.35 -11.13
C ASP A 71 11.72 9.91 -11.30
N ILE A 72 12.89 9.63 -10.74
CA ILE A 72 13.43 8.28 -10.55
C ILE A 72 13.50 8.01 -9.04
N THR A 73 12.84 6.95 -8.60
CA THR A 73 12.78 6.52 -7.21
C THR A 73 13.41 5.16 -7.04
N ASP A 74 14.46 5.08 -6.21
CA ASP A 74 15.10 3.84 -5.82
C ASP A 74 14.67 3.45 -4.41
N VAL A 75 14.45 2.15 -4.19
CA VAL A 75 14.03 1.60 -2.89
C VAL A 75 14.98 0.47 -2.50
N SER A 76 15.49 0.54 -1.28
CA SER A 76 16.36 -0.49 -0.71
C SER A 76 15.86 -0.95 0.65
N TYR A 77 16.21 -2.17 1.02
CA TYR A 77 15.78 -2.79 2.27
C TYR A 77 17.00 -3.38 2.98
N THR A 78 17.24 -2.90 4.19
CA THR A 78 18.36 -3.34 5.04
C THR A 78 17.83 -3.46 6.45
N ASN A 79 18.04 -4.59 7.14
CA ASN A 79 17.76 -4.75 8.58
C ASN A 79 16.45 -4.09 9.09
N ASN A 80 15.29 -4.65 8.76
CA ASN A 80 13.97 -4.09 9.14
C ASN A 80 13.79 -2.59 8.80
N GLU A 81 14.57 -2.05 7.87
CA GLU A 81 14.41 -0.69 7.38
C GLU A 81 14.17 -0.70 5.88
N VAL A 82 13.47 0.33 5.43
CA VAL A 82 13.33 0.69 4.03
C VAL A 82 13.93 2.07 3.84
N HIS A 83 14.74 2.23 2.79
CA HIS A 83 15.23 3.52 2.35
C HIS A 83 14.69 3.83 0.97
N ILE A 84 14.16 5.04 0.79
CA ILE A 84 13.55 5.51 -0.46
C ILE A 84 14.26 6.80 -0.85
N VAL A 85 14.79 6.85 -2.08
CA VAL A 85 15.43 8.04 -2.62
C VAL A 85 14.80 8.37 -3.96
N SER A 86 14.17 9.55 -4.06
CA SER A 86 13.63 10.08 -5.32
C SER A 86 14.48 11.23 -5.83
N LYS A 87 14.78 11.20 -7.13
CA LYS A 87 15.53 12.21 -7.86
C LYS A 87 14.72 12.78 -9.01
N ARG A 88 14.65 14.11 -9.10
CA ARG A 88 14.04 14.81 -10.23
C ARG A 88 15.00 14.83 -11.40
N THR A 89 14.59 14.28 -12.54
CA THR A 89 15.41 14.12 -13.75
C THR A 89 15.80 15.47 -14.35
N SER A 90 14.87 16.43 -14.39
CA SER A 90 15.04 17.75 -15.02
C SER A 90 16.13 18.62 -14.37
N VAL A 91 16.39 18.43 -13.08
CA VAL A 91 17.38 19.18 -12.30
C VAL A 91 18.47 18.30 -11.69
N ASN A 92 18.41 16.99 -11.94
CA ASN A 92 19.33 15.97 -11.44
C ASN A 92 19.63 16.10 -9.93
N SER A 93 18.58 16.30 -9.12
CA SER A 93 18.71 16.51 -7.68
C SER A 93 17.81 15.56 -6.89
N VAL A 94 18.24 15.18 -5.68
CA VAL A 94 17.41 14.41 -4.75
C VAL A 94 16.31 15.32 -4.23
N VAL A 95 15.06 14.93 -4.47
CA VAL A 95 13.86 15.66 -4.02
C VAL A 95 13.17 14.96 -2.86
N TYR A 96 13.53 13.70 -2.59
CA TYR A 96 13.03 12.94 -1.45
C TYR A 96 14.07 11.94 -0.98
N ASN A 97 14.31 11.89 0.33
CA ASN A 97 15.14 10.87 0.95
C ASN A 97 14.49 10.46 2.25
N PHE A 98 13.98 9.23 2.31
CA PHE A 98 13.24 8.68 3.44
C PHE A 98 13.92 7.42 3.98
N THR A 99 13.90 7.29 5.30
CA THR A 99 14.25 6.05 6.01
C THR A 99 13.12 5.70 6.96
N GLY A 100 12.62 4.47 6.87
CA GLY A 100 11.52 3.99 7.72
C GLY A 100 11.80 2.63 8.31
N LYS A 101 11.27 2.39 9.51
CA LYS A 101 11.32 1.09 10.19
C LYS A 101 10.13 0.24 9.80
N LEU A 102 10.37 -1.04 9.58
CA LEU A 102 9.42 -2.06 9.23
C LEU A 102 9.05 -2.90 10.46
N ASN A 103 7.76 -3.21 10.60
CA ASN A 103 7.30 -4.20 11.58
C ASN A 103 7.56 -5.64 11.11
N ALA A 104 7.12 -6.61 11.91
CA ALA A 104 7.28 -8.03 11.62
C ALA A 104 6.46 -8.56 10.43
N GLN A 105 5.60 -7.72 9.84
CA GLN A 105 4.87 -7.99 8.60
C GLN A 105 5.52 -7.25 7.41
N GLY A 106 6.56 -6.46 7.67
CA GLY A 106 7.26 -5.64 6.70
C GLY A 106 6.53 -4.35 6.29
N PHE A 107 5.60 -3.87 7.12
CA PHE A 107 4.97 -2.57 6.94
C PHE A 107 5.74 -1.48 7.69
N VAL A 108 5.86 -0.30 7.09
CA VAL A 108 6.48 0.86 7.71
C VAL A 108 5.65 1.31 8.91
N THR A 109 6.24 1.47 10.09
CA THR A 109 5.53 1.99 11.29
C THR A 109 5.94 3.42 11.63
N GLU A 110 7.18 3.78 11.33
CA GLU A 110 7.72 5.12 11.54
C GLU A 110 8.82 5.40 10.53
N GLY A 111 9.09 6.67 10.27
CA GLY A 111 10.23 7.07 9.47
C GLY A 111 10.46 8.56 9.46
N SER A 112 11.55 8.98 8.84
CA SER A 112 11.86 10.38 8.62
C SER A 112 12.28 10.60 7.18
N ALA A 113 11.98 11.79 6.65
CA ALA A 113 12.41 12.21 5.33
C ALA A 113 12.97 13.62 5.33
N VAL A 114 13.78 13.89 4.33
CA VAL A 114 13.97 15.24 3.77
C VAL A 114 13.17 15.30 2.47
N SER A 115 12.19 16.20 2.40
CA SER A 115 11.38 16.45 1.21
C SER A 115 11.69 17.82 0.62
N ALA A 116 12.06 17.85 -0.64
CA ALA A 116 12.40 19.06 -1.40
C ALA A 116 11.60 19.16 -2.72
N PHE A 117 10.47 18.47 -2.82
CA PHE A 117 9.58 18.53 -3.99
C PHE A 117 9.14 19.96 -4.36
N ASN A 118 9.03 20.85 -3.36
CA ASN A 118 8.67 22.27 -3.54
C ASN A 118 9.91 23.19 -3.55
N GLY A 119 11.09 22.67 -3.86
CA GLY A 119 12.35 23.42 -3.95
C GLY A 119 13.00 23.77 -2.61
N ILE A 120 12.23 23.85 -1.52
CA ILE A 120 12.75 24.08 -0.16
C ILE A 120 12.79 22.75 0.60
N PRO A 121 13.97 22.25 0.98
CA PRO A 121 14.09 21.04 1.79
C PRO A 121 13.41 21.23 3.14
N ARG A 122 12.54 20.29 3.50
CA ARG A 122 11.85 20.22 4.79
C ARG A 122 12.02 18.85 5.40
N ASN A 123 12.31 18.82 6.69
CA ASN A 123 12.30 17.59 7.47
C ASN A 123 10.86 17.18 7.77
N VAL A 124 10.57 15.90 7.61
CA VAL A 124 9.26 15.32 7.88
C VAL A 124 9.44 14.06 8.70
N VAL A 125 8.66 13.92 9.78
CA VAL A 125 8.57 12.67 10.55
C VAL A 125 7.23 12.03 10.24
N TYR A 126 7.24 10.72 9.98
CA TYR A 126 6.07 9.94 9.66
C TYR A 126 5.78 8.91 10.76
N THR A 127 4.50 8.75 11.08
CA THR A 127 3.98 7.62 11.85
C THR A 127 2.88 6.94 11.05
N PHE A 128 2.87 5.61 11.05
CA PHE A 128 1.90 4.79 10.32
C PHE A 128 1.19 3.85 11.31
N GLU A 129 -0.13 3.85 11.28
CA GLU A 129 -0.96 3.00 12.12
C GLU A 129 -1.78 2.03 11.26
N TYR A 130 -1.84 0.77 11.70
CA TYR A 130 -2.56 -0.29 10.99
C TYR A 130 -3.70 -0.84 11.86
N ASP A 131 -4.74 -1.35 11.23
CA ASP A 131 -5.72 -2.18 11.92
C ASP A 131 -5.18 -3.62 12.16
N ALA A 132 -5.96 -4.42 12.88
CA ALA A 132 -5.59 -5.80 13.19
C ALA A 132 -5.55 -6.72 11.94
N ALA A 133 -6.21 -6.32 10.85
CA ALA A 133 -6.18 -7.04 9.59
C ALA A 133 -4.96 -6.67 8.73
N GLY A 134 -4.22 -5.62 9.09
CA GLY A 134 -3.04 -5.13 8.37
C GLY A 134 -3.33 -4.08 7.30
N TYR A 135 -4.52 -3.46 7.33
CA TYR A 135 -4.81 -2.29 6.50
C TYR A 135 -4.31 -1.01 7.18
N LEU A 136 -3.73 -0.10 6.40
CA LEU A 136 -3.23 1.18 6.89
C LEU A 136 -4.40 2.08 7.27
N LYS A 137 -4.55 2.39 8.55
CA LYS A 137 -5.62 3.19 9.12
C LYS A 137 -5.28 4.68 9.20
N ARG A 138 -4.00 5.01 9.41
CA ARG A 138 -3.59 6.40 9.61
C ARG A 138 -2.14 6.65 9.22
N VAL A 139 -1.88 7.83 8.65
CA VAL A 139 -0.52 8.38 8.49
C VAL A 139 -0.49 9.77 9.10
N ILE A 140 0.50 10.04 9.95
CA ILE A 140 0.79 11.38 10.43
C ILE A 140 2.09 11.84 9.80
N SER A 141 2.08 12.97 9.09
CA SER A 141 3.27 13.62 8.56
C SER A 141 3.49 14.94 9.28
N ASN A 142 4.53 15.01 10.10
CA ASN A 142 4.87 16.19 10.88
C ASN A 142 6.05 16.94 10.24
N TYR A 143 5.76 18.06 9.58
CA TYR A 143 6.76 18.92 8.96
C TYR A 143 7.39 19.87 9.98
N SER A 144 8.71 20.00 9.92
CA SER A 144 9.49 20.96 10.72
C SER A 144 9.15 20.93 12.22
N ALA A 145 8.82 19.76 12.78
CA ALA A 145 8.45 19.55 14.18
C ALA A 145 7.24 20.40 14.67
N GLY A 146 6.21 20.53 13.84
CA GLY A 146 4.89 21.05 14.23
C GLY A 146 4.40 22.24 13.42
N GLU A 147 5.18 22.71 12.44
CA GLU A 147 4.77 23.80 11.54
C GLU A 147 3.54 23.39 10.71
N SER A 148 3.51 22.15 10.25
CA SER A 148 2.35 21.58 9.56
C SER A 148 2.26 20.09 9.87
N ILE A 149 1.14 19.69 10.47
CA ILE A 149 0.81 18.30 10.75
C ILE A 149 -0.29 17.89 9.80
N TYR A 150 0.03 16.97 8.90
CA TYR A 150 -0.96 16.31 8.05
C TYR A 150 -1.34 14.99 8.71
N ASP A 151 -2.64 14.79 8.94
CA ASP A 151 -3.23 13.58 9.50
C ASP A 151 -4.15 12.95 8.45
N TYR A 152 -3.63 11.92 7.79
CA TYR A 152 -4.33 11.11 6.80
C TYR A 152 -5.01 9.96 7.53
N ARG A 153 -6.32 9.82 7.35
CA ARG A 153 -7.14 8.77 7.97
C ARG A 153 -7.80 7.97 6.86
N TYR A 154 -7.80 6.65 7.02
CA TYR A 154 -8.32 5.73 6.02
C TYR A 154 -9.34 4.81 6.66
N THR A 155 -10.42 4.52 5.94
CA THR A 155 -11.37 3.49 6.34
C THR A 155 -11.53 2.44 5.25
N TYR A 156 -11.75 1.21 5.68
CA TYR A 156 -11.87 0.06 4.79
C TYR A 156 -13.20 -0.62 5.00
N LYS A 157 -13.76 -1.15 3.92
CA LYS A 157 -14.97 -1.96 3.91
C LYS A 157 -14.76 -3.13 2.95
N ASN A 158 -15.08 -4.34 3.39
CA ASN A 158 -14.98 -5.56 2.58
C ASN A 158 -13.58 -5.84 1.99
N GLY A 159 -12.52 -5.30 2.61
CA GLY A 159 -11.15 -5.44 2.16
C GLY A 159 -10.68 -4.37 1.16
N ASP A 160 -11.50 -3.35 0.91
CA ASP A 160 -11.21 -2.22 0.03
C ASP A 160 -11.20 -0.90 0.82
N MET A 161 -10.34 0.06 0.44
CA MET A 161 -10.31 1.41 1.01
C MET A 161 -11.56 2.19 0.59
N ALA A 162 -12.51 2.35 1.50
CA ALA A 162 -13.77 3.04 1.21
C ALA A 162 -13.58 4.56 1.13
N ASN A 163 -12.76 5.13 2.01
CA ASN A 163 -12.45 6.56 2.00
C ASN A 163 -11.10 6.87 2.62
N PHE A 164 -10.63 8.08 2.33
CA PHE A 164 -9.60 8.75 3.10
C PHE A 164 -9.97 10.21 3.37
N GLU A 165 -9.45 10.73 4.47
CA GLU A 165 -9.62 12.11 4.91
C GLU A 165 -8.27 12.67 5.32
N VAL A 166 -8.02 13.94 4.99
CA VAL A 166 -6.79 14.64 5.34
C VAL A 166 -7.13 15.85 6.18
N TYR A 167 -6.51 15.91 7.35
CA TYR A 167 -6.59 17.04 8.27
C TYR A 167 -5.25 17.74 8.33
N VAL A 168 -5.25 19.06 8.20
CA VAL A 168 -4.07 19.91 8.38
C VAL A 168 -4.21 20.67 9.68
N ASN A 169 -3.30 20.45 10.62
CA ASN A 169 -3.34 21.05 11.95
C ASN A 169 -4.69 20.86 12.67
N GLY A 170 -5.33 19.70 12.45
CA GLY A 170 -6.62 19.34 13.04
C GLY A 170 -7.86 19.84 12.28
N VAL A 171 -7.70 20.60 11.21
CA VAL A 171 -8.80 21.09 10.36
C VAL A 171 -8.90 20.22 9.11
N TYR A 172 -10.11 19.77 8.75
CA TYR A 172 -10.34 19.02 7.51
C TYR A 172 -9.93 19.87 6.30
N ASP A 173 -9.19 19.30 5.36
CA ASP A 173 -8.74 19.95 4.13
C ASP A 173 -9.38 19.27 2.91
N TYR A 174 -9.02 18.02 2.66
CA TYR A 174 -9.53 17.24 1.53
C TYR A 174 -9.65 15.76 1.85
N GLY A 175 -10.26 15.01 0.95
CA GLY A 175 -10.43 13.57 1.08
C GLY A 175 -10.92 12.94 -0.21
N GLY A 176 -11.27 11.66 -0.13
CA GLY A 176 -11.77 10.92 -1.27
C GLY A 176 -12.55 9.69 -0.84
N ALA A 177 -13.43 9.22 -1.72
CA ALA A 177 -14.15 7.97 -1.56
C ALA A 177 -14.07 7.14 -2.83
N TRP A 178 -13.94 5.83 -2.66
CA TRP A 178 -13.92 4.88 -3.75
C TRP A 178 -15.17 3.99 -3.74
N GLU A 179 -15.61 3.67 -4.95
CA GLU A 179 -16.60 2.62 -5.21
C GLU A 179 -15.90 1.50 -5.98
N TYR A 180 -16.33 0.26 -5.77
CA TYR A 180 -15.64 -0.94 -6.27
C TYR A 180 -16.61 -1.93 -6.91
N ASP A 181 -16.12 -2.67 -7.89
CA ASP A 181 -16.81 -3.88 -8.36
C ASP A 181 -16.48 -5.06 -7.45
N GLN A 182 -17.42 -5.41 -6.58
CA GLN A 182 -17.25 -6.48 -5.57
C GLN A 182 -17.10 -7.89 -6.17
N ASN A 183 -17.23 -8.05 -7.49
CA ASN A 183 -17.03 -9.34 -8.17
C ASN A 183 -15.68 -9.42 -8.89
N THR A 184 -14.93 -8.33 -8.99
CA THR A 184 -13.68 -8.27 -9.75
C THR A 184 -12.50 -7.99 -8.85
N GLU A 185 -11.67 -9.02 -8.64
CA GLU A 185 -10.44 -8.94 -7.85
C GLU A 185 -9.42 -7.98 -8.48
N ASP A 186 -8.76 -7.16 -7.67
CA ASP A 186 -7.60 -6.37 -8.09
C ASP A 186 -6.34 -7.23 -8.09
N ARG A 187 -6.00 -7.73 -9.27
CA ARG A 187 -4.78 -8.53 -9.51
C ARG A 187 -3.55 -7.68 -9.82
N SER A 188 -3.66 -6.36 -9.83
CA SER A 188 -2.51 -5.47 -10.07
C SER A 188 -1.55 -5.43 -8.89
N GLY A 189 -2.07 -5.69 -7.68
CA GLY A 189 -1.30 -5.58 -6.44
C GLY A 189 -0.91 -4.15 -6.10
N LEU A 190 -1.59 -3.14 -6.67
CA LEU A 190 -1.31 -1.75 -6.34
C LEU A 190 -2.07 -1.29 -5.09
N SER A 191 -1.39 -0.50 -4.28
CA SER A 191 -1.99 0.28 -3.21
C SER A 191 -2.03 1.74 -3.63
N TRP A 192 -3.21 2.35 -3.56
CA TRP A 192 -3.43 3.76 -3.88
C TRP A 192 -3.09 4.60 -2.63
N GLN A 193 -1.80 4.79 -2.36
CA GLN A 193 -1.31 5.56 -1.21
C GLN A 193 -0.32 6.65 -1.57
N HIS A 194 -0.26 7.67 -0.72
CA HIS A 194 0.45 8.95 -0.93
C HIS A 194 1.96 8.83 -1.13
N LEU A 195 2.58 7.70 -0.76
CA LEU A 195 4.00 7.46 -1.07
C LEU A 195 4.26 7.16 -2.55
N ASN A 196 3.20 7.06 -3.39
CA ASN A 196 3.27 6.87 -4.85
C ASN A 196 4.26 5.80 -5.31
N ILE A 197 4.56 4.80 -4.46
CA ILE A 197 5.40 3.67 -4.81
C ILE A 197 4.49 2.45 -4.75
N GLY A 198 4.42 1.71 -5.86
CA GLY A 198 3.58 0.53 -5.99
C GLY A 198 4.05 -0.65 -5.13
N ASN A 199 4.02 -0.52 -3.80
CA ASN A 199 4.44 -1.58 -2.89
C ASN A 199 3.58 -1.65 -1.62
N PHE A 200 3.53 -2.85 -1.02
CA PHE A 200 2.72 -3.19 0.16
C PHE A 200 3.36 -2.79 1.49
N PHE A 201 4.44 -2.00 1.51
CA PHE A 201 5.03 -1.58 2.78
C PHE A 201 4.14 -0.56 3.52
N THR A 202 3.08 -0.06 2.89
CA THR A 202 2.00 0.72 3.52
C THR A 202 0.76 -0.13 3.81
N GLY A 203 0.93 -1.44 4.05
CA GLY A 203 -0.16 -2.33 4.42
C GLY A 203 -0.75 -3.10 3.24
N LYS A 204 -1.85 -3.81 3.51
CA LYS A 204 -2.55 -4.61 2.50
C LYS A 204 -3.17 -3.73 1.39
N PRO A 205 -3.14 -4.20 0.13
CA PRO A 205 -3.81 -3.50 -0.97
C PRO A 205 -5.33 -3.66 -0.88
N ASN A 206 -6.03 -2.95 -1.78
CA ASN A 206 -7.43 -3.20 -2.03
C ASN A 206 -7.63 -4.60 -2.60
N LYS A 207 -8.80 -5.19 -2.32
CA LYS A 207 -9.16 -6.52 -2.79
C LYS A 207 -9.77 -6.49 -4.20
N HIS A 208 -10.47 -5.41 -4.54
CA HIS A 208 -11.21 -5.27 -5.79
C HIS A 208 -10.80 -4.02 -6.57
N LEU A 209 -11.13 -4.00 -7.86
CA LEU A 209 -10.89 -2.85 -8.73
C LEU A 209 -11.91 -1.73 -8.47
N ALA A 210 -11.40 -0.50 -8.35
CA ALA A 210 -12.22 0.68 -8.14
C ALA A 210 -12.98 1.04 -9.42
N THR A 211 -14.30 1.19 -9.35
CA THR A 211 -15.14 1.62 -10.48
C THR A 211 -15.32 3.13 -10.52
N LYS A 212 -15.13 3.81 -9.38
CA LYS A 212 -15.20 5.27 -9.29
C LYS A 212 -14.38 5.80 -8.12
N TYR A 213 -13.82 6.98 -8.32
CA TYR A 213 -13.24 7.81 -7.26
C TYR A 213 -13.93 9.17 -7.24
N THR A 214 -14.32 9.63 -6.06
CA THR A 214 -14.87 10.97 -5.83
C THR A 214 -13.95 11.74 -4.91
N GLY A 215 -13.40 12.86 -5.37
CA GLY A 215 -12.56 13.76 -4.59
C GLY A 215 -13.39 14.81 -3.85
N PHE A 216 -13.06 15.06 -2.59
CA PHE A 216 -13.71 16.06 -1.75
C PHE A 216 -12.73 17.16 -1.34
N ARG A 217 -13.20 18.40 -1.31
CA ARG A 217 -12.50 19.55 -0.70
C ARG A 217 -13.50 20.33 0.13
N ASP A 218 -13.09 20.71 1.35
CA ASP A 218 -13.96 21.41 2.30
C ASP A 218 -15.32 20.72 2.52
N GLY A 219 -15.32 19.38 2.56
CA GLY A 219 -16.50 18.53 2.73
C GLY A 219 -17.44 18.46 1.51
N LYS A 220 -17.07 19.06 0.37
CA LYS A 220 -17.88 19.08 -0.85
C LYS A 220 -17.22 18.28 -1.95
N VAL A 221 -18.04 17.66 -2.81
CA VAL A 221 -17.55 17.02 -4.03
C VAL A 221 -16.85 18.08 -4.88
N SER A 222 -15.59 17.83 -5.21
CA SER A 222 -14.77 18.70 -6.05
C SER A 222 -14.63 18.16 -7.47
N TRP A 223 -14.51 16.84 -7.62
CA TRP A 223 -14.40 16.15 -8.91
C TRP A 223 -14.65 14.65 -8.75
N PHE A 224 -14.89 13.94 -9.85
CA PHE A 224 -14.88 12.48 -9.86
C PHE A 224 -14.29 11.91 -11.15
N VAL A 225 -13.89 10.65 -11.08
CA VAL A 225 -13.46 9.85 -12.23
C VAL A 225 -14.10 8.46 -12.15
N ASN A 226 -14.62 7.99 -13.28
CA ASN A 226 -15.09 6.62 -13.44
C ASN A 226 -14.04 5.79 -14.16
N TYR A 227 -13.97 4.51 -13.82
CA TYR A 227 -13.04 3.55 -14.40
C TYR A 227 -13.81 2.43 -15.10
N VAL A 228 -13.39 2.09 -16.32
CA VAL A 228 -13.86 0.91 -17.05
C VAL A 228 -12.66 0.09 -17.48
N TYR A 229 -12.56 -1.14 -16.97
CA TYR A 229 -11.41 -2.00 -17.21
C TYR A 229 -11.63 -2.96 -18.38
N THR A 230 -10.53 -3.33 -19.02
CA THR A 230 -10.46 -4.51 -19.87
C THR A 230 -9.42 -5.47 -19.31
N PHE A 231 -9.59 -6.76 -19.57
CA PHE A 231 -8.80 -7.82 -18.95
C PHE A 231 -8.14 -8.74 -19.98
N ASP A 232 -7.02 -9.34 -19.61
CA ASP A 232 -6.49 -10.49 -20.32
C ASP A 232 -7.24 -11.79 -19.94
N ALA A 233 -6.86 -12.90 -20.58
CA ALA A 233 -7.48 -14.20 -20.34
C ALA A 233 -7.27 -14.74 -18.91
N ASP A 234 -6.28 -14.22 -18.19
CA ASP A 234 -5.97 -14.60 -16.80
C ASP A 234 -6.65 -13.66 -15.78
N GLY A 235 -7.46 -12.70 -16.25
CA GLY A 235 -8.19 -11.75 -15.42
C GLY A 235 -7.35 -10.58 -14.90
N TYR A 236 -6.17 -10.30 -15.46
CA TYR A 236 -5.41 -9.10 -15.11
C TYR A 236 -5.94 -7.89 -15.89
N PRO A 237 -6.14 -6.72 -15.25
CA PRO A 237 -6.60 -5.53 -15.96
C PRO A 237 -5.50 -5.03 -16.88
N ILE A 238 -5.68 -5.09 -18.20
CA ILE A 238 -4.72 -4.64 -19.22
C ILE A 238 -4.94 -3.19 -19.63
N SER A 239 -6.14 -2.65 -19.43
CA SER A 239 -6.40 -1.22 -19.57
C SER A 239 -7.50 -0.74 -18.64
N ALA A 240 -7.50 0.57 -18.37
CA ALA A 240 -8.58 1.29 -17.71
C ALA A 240 -8.89 2.56 -18.50
N ALA A 241 -10.12 2.69 -18.99
CA ALA A 241 -10.63 3.95 -19.51
C ALA A 241 -11.10 4.82 -18.33
N LEU A 242 -10.56 6.03 -18.23
CA LEU A 242 -10.88 7.00 -17.19
C LEU A 242 -11.75 8.09 -17.79
N ALA A 243 -12.91 8.33 -17.19
CA ALA A 243 -13.85 9.39 -17.60
C ALA A 243 -14.09 10.35 -16.43
N PHE A 244 -13.63 11.58 -16.58
CA PHE A 244 -13.75 12.64 -15.58
C PHE A 244 -15.07 13.40 -15.76
N ASP A 245 -15.58 13.96 -14.66
CA ASP A 245 -16.75 14.83 -14.64
C ASP A 245 -16.60 16.09 -15.52
N SER A 246 -15.37 16.59 -15.67
CA SER A 246 -15.00 17.64 -16.62
C SER A 246 -15.22 17.30 -18.10
N GLY A 247 -15.51 16.03 -18.43
CA GLY A 247 -15.61 15.53 -19.81
C GLY A 247 -14.28 15.05 -20.40
N ASN A 248 -13.16 15.27 -19.70
CA ASN A 248 -11.87 14.71 -20.09
C ASN A 248 -11.87 13.19 -19.97
N ALA A 249 -11.24 12.50 -20.91
CA ALA A 249 -11.07 11.06 -20.87
C ALA A 249 -9.71 10.65 -21.42
N TYR A 250 -9.12 9.63 -20.81
CA TYR A 250 -7.91 8.99 -21.30
C TYR A 250 -7.88 7.52 -20.89
N THR A 251 -7.02 6.73 -21.54
CA THR A 251 -6.85 5.31 -21.23
C THR A 251 -5.48 5.06 -20.64
N VAL A 252 -5.45 4.30 -19.54
CA VAL A 252 -4.23 3.77 -18.93
C VAL A 252 -4.08 2.32 -19.39
N PHE A 253 -2.93 1.97 -19.94
CA PHE A 253 -2.57 0.60 -20.30
C PHE A 253 -1.59 0.04 -19.27
N HIS A 254 -1.89 -1.16 -18.78
CA HIS A 254 -1.12 -1.84 -17.75
C HIS A 254 -0.19 -2.86 -18.42
N LYS A 255 1.06 -2.90 -17.97
CA LYS A 255 2.06 -3.86 -18.46
C LYS A 255 2.40 -4.84 -17.35
N TYR A 256 2.34 -6.13 -17.63
CA TYR A 256 2.66 -7.20 -16.67
C TYR A 256 3.81 -8.07 -17.16
N GLN A 257 4.56 -8.65 -16.21
CA GLN A 257 5.60 -9.66 -16.43
C GLN A 257 5.52 -10.79 -15.41
#